data_AF-M5G1V3-F1
#
_entry.id   AF-M5G1V3-F1
#
_cell.length_a   1.000
_cell.length_b   1.000
_cell.length_c   1.000
_cell.angle_alpha   90.00
_cell.angle_beta   90.00
_cell.angle_gamma   90.00
#
_symmetry.space_group_name_H-M   'P 1'
#
loop_
_entity.id
_entity.type
_entity.pdbx_description
1 polymer ?
#
loop_
_entity_poly.entity_id
_entity_poly.type
_entity_poly.pdbx_seq_one_letter_code
_entity_poly.pdbx_strand_id
1 'polypeptide(L)'
;MASLIRFAYPVARTLPRSIPSRGLLILRPAVLPFQSRPTVRYFSEARQTATGETAASDSEAVAPENEAAAGDEVYPEEVEAEPEVEKPRPLSAALEQMAAAELVRPSIAQRGLAKILVEAGAKNTHLLHENMTRKEMQEWIHTAEKDTPIPATKGQVNRAFWLVKTHQISGEGLKDSMTHKEMGEWLDAAEVKRRKGIVLSPEERSQPATSAQIARIQSWQPHLPSFRQLDTSVATKGEAQDWINEAKNILRDAGKSDIIASILPGEENTPASIGQIRLARRLGATVNKSMTRLNLNRIIAKLLKSKKTQTFQPSAES
;
A
#
# COMPACT_ATOMS: atom_id res chain seq x y z
N MET A 1 11.41 51.73 11.45
CA MET A 1 11.77 51.34 12.83
C MET A 1 10.60 51.65 13.74
N ALA A 2 9.85 50.64 14.16
CA ALA A 2 8.80 50.78 15.18
C ALA A 2 8.67 49.44 15.91
N SER A 3 8.83 49.50 17.23
CA SER A 3 8.87 48.41 18.19
C SER A 3 7.48 47.80 18.43
N LEU A 4 7.36 46.47 18.31
CA LEU A 4 6.22 45.69 18.79
C LEU A 4 6.72 44.43 19.49
N ILE A 5 7.29 44.62 20.67
CA ILE A 5 7.46 43.58 21.68
C ILE A 5 6.20 43.65 22.55
N ARG A 6 5.27 42.71 22.37
CA ARG A 6 4.24 42.35 23.35
C ARG A 6 3.53 41.09 22.88
N PHE A 7 3.20 40.23 23.84
CA PHE A 7 2.50 38.93 23.76
C PHE A 7 3.38 37.68 23.61
N ALA A 8 3.86 37.15 24.74
CA ALA A 8 3.38 35.87 25.30
C ALA A 8 4.38 35.33 26.35
N TYR A 9 4.38 35.92 27.55
CA TYR A 9 4.88 35.26 28.74
C TYR A 9 3.68 34.64 29.48
N PRO A 10 3.56 33.31 29.59
CA PRO A 10 2.74 32.73 30.64
C PRO A 10 3.50 32.85 31.96
N VAL A 11 2.84 33.53 32.89
CA VAL A 11 3.19 33.69 34.30
C VAL A 11 3.60 32.35 34.91
N ALA A 12 4.85 32.29 35.38
CA ALA A 12 5.35 31.21 36.22
C ALA A 12 4.54 31.14 37.52
N ARG A 13 3.66 30.14 37.63
CA ARG A 13 3.13 29.72 38.93
C ARG A 13 4.22 28.92 39.63
N THR A 14 4.80 29.55 40.65
CA THR A 14 5.65 28.93 41.66
C THR A 14 4.84 27.88 42.43
N LEU A 15 5.17 26.59 42.25
CA LEU A 15 4.68 25.53 43.12
C LEU A 15 5.60 25.42 44.36
N PRO A 16 5.03 25.26 45.57
CA PRO A 16 5.82 25.10 46.78
C PRO A 16 6.58 23.77 46.80
N ARG A 17 7.83 23.87 47.26
CA ARG A 17 8.72 22.76 47.59
C ARG A 17 8.18 21.93 48.77
N SER A 18 8.63 20.69 48.80
CA SER A 18 8.62 19.70 49.90
C SER A 18 7.42 18.76 49.98
N ILE A 19 7.57 17.59 49.36
CA ILE A 19 6.92 16.36 49.81
C ILE A 19 7.99 15.60 50.60
N PRO A 20 7.80 15.32 51.90
CA PRO A 20 8.74 14.52 52.67
C PRO A 20 8.72 13.07 52.17
N SER A 21 9.92 12.54 51.95
CA SER A 21 10.23 11.14 51.68
C SER A 21 9.70 10.24 52.80
N ARG A 22 8.52 9.65 52.60
CA ARG A 22 8.09 8.45 53.33
C ARG A 22 8.20 7.25 52.39
N GLY A 23 8.95 6.26 52.85
CA GLY A 23 9.38 5.08 52.11
C GLY A 23 8.25 4.40 51.36
N LEU A 24 8.40 4.36 50.04
CA LEU A 24 7.58 3.56 49.15
C LEU A 24 8.14 2.12 49.22
N LEU A 25 7.52 1.31 50.07
CA LEU A 25 7.72 -0.13 50.10
C LEU A 25 7.35 -0.69 48.72
N ILE A 26 8.37 -1.06 47.94
CA ILE A 26 8.19 -1.81 46.70
C ILE A 26 7.79 -3.23 47.08
N LEU A 27 6.48 -3.48 47.17
CA LEU A 27 5.93 -4.83 47.17
C LEU A 27 6.17 -5.43 45.78
N ARG A 28 7.09 -6.40 45.72
CA ARG A 28 7.31 -7.25 44.55
C ARG A 28 5.99 -7.94 44.19
N PRO A 29 5.45 -7.81 42.97
CA PRO A 29 4.36 -8.66 42.54
C PRO A 29 4.90 -10.10 42.40
N ALA A 30 4.26 -11.01 43.15
CA ALA A 30 4.50 -12.43 43.03
C ALA A 30 4.24 -12.90 41.59
N VAL A 31 5.19 -13.65 41.06
CA VAL A 31 5.09 -14.37 39.79
C VAL A 31 3.91 -15.33 39.88
N LEU A 32 2.80 -14.99 39.23
CA LEU A 32 1.74 -15.96 38.97
C LEU A 32 2.18 -16.83 37.78
N PRO A 33 2.16 -18.17 37.91
CA PRO A 33 2.46 -19.04 36.79
C PRO A 33 1.42 -18.84 35.69
N PHE A 34 1.95 -18.57 34.50
CA PHE A 34 1.20 -18.39 33.26
C PHE A 34 0.48 -19.70 32.92
N GLN A 35 -0.79 -19.85 33.34
CA GLN A 35 -1.62 -20.95 32.89
C GLN A 35 -1.92 -20.77 31.41
N SER A 36 -1.27 -21.60 30.58
CA SER A 36 -1.55 -21.75 29.17
C SER A 36 -3.02 -22.09 28.97
N ARG A 37 -3.77 -21.19 28.33
CA ARG A 37 -5.12 -21.51 27.85
C ARG A 37 -5.02 -22.61 26.78
N PRO A 38 -5.77 -23.71 26.88
CA PRO A 38 -5.79 -24.73 25.85
C PRO A 38 -6.40 -24.13 24.57
N THR A 39 -5.66 -24.27 23.47
CA THR A 39 -6.13 -23.98 22.12
C THR A 39 -7.21 -24.98 21.77
N VAL A 40 -8.46 -24.49 21.66
CA VAL A 40 -9.57 -25.26 21.08
C VAL A 40 -9.24 -25.50 19.61
N ARG A 41 -8.77 -26.71 19.30
CA ARG A 41 -8.63 -27.22 17.94
C ARG A 41 -10.03 -27.54 17.43
N TYR A 42 -10.56 -26.70 16.54
CA TYR A 42 -11.72 -27.06 15.73
C TYR A 42 -11.25 -28.01 14.62
N PHE A 43 -11.28 -29.30 14.92
CA PHE A 43 -11.35 -30.37 13.92
C PHE A 43 -12.78 -30.39 13.38
N SER A 44 -12.98 -30.02 12.13
CA SER A 44 -14.21 -30.36 11.39
C SER A 44 -13.92 -31.58 10.53
N GLU A 45 -14.17 -32.75 11.10
CA GLU A 45 -14.33 -34.00 10.38
C GLU A 45 -15.73 -34.08 9.74
N ALA A 46 -15.74 -34.70 8.56
CA ALA A 46 -16.81 -35.47 7.95
C ALA A 46 -18.14 -34.78 7.59
N ARG A 47 -18.43 -34.76 6.28
CA ARG A 47 -19.56 -35.54 5.74
C ARG A 47 -19.23 -36.00 4.33
N GLN A 48 -18.82 -37.27 4.25
CA GLN A 48 -18.99 -38.10 3.08
C GLN A 48 -20.49 -38.37 2.92
N THR A 49 -21.03 -38.13 1.72
CA THR A 49 -22.27 -38.77 1.26
C THR A 49 -21.97 -39.39 -0.08
N ALA A 50 -21.68 -40.68 -0.05
CA ALA A 50 -21.69 -41.58 -1.18
C ALA A 50 -23.04 -42.31 -1.18
N THR A 51 -23.79 -42.20 -2.28
CA THR A 51 -24.87 -43.04 -2.81
C THR A 51 -25.44 -42.22 -3.97
N GLY A 52 -25.33 -42.54 -5.26
CA GLY A 52 -25.31 -43.84 -5.90
C GLY A 52 -26.70 -44.10 -6.47
N GLU A 53 -26.99 -43.71 -7.72
CA GLU A 53 -28.01 -44.35 -8.56
C GLU A 53 -27.90 -43.94 -10.04
N THR A 54 -28.23 -44.91 -10.86
CA THR A 54 -27.96 -45.15 -12.29
C THR A 54 -29.05 -44.62 -13.23
N ALA A 55 -28.65 -44.20 -14.45
CA ALA A 55 -29.31 -44.46 -15.75
C ALA A 55 -28.50 -43.69 -16.83
N ALA A 56 -27.78 -44.32 -17.76
CA ALA A 56 -28.29 -44.96 -18.97
C ALA A 56 -29.21 -44.03 -19.79
N SER A 57 -28.66 -43.32 -20.78
CA SER A 57 -29.32 -43.10 -22.06
C SER A 57 -28.29 -42.75 -23.13
N ASP A 58 -28.16 -43.68 -24.08
CA ASP A 58 -27.69 -43.46 -25.43
C ASP A 58 -28.45 -42.32 -26.13
N SER A 59 -27.72 -41.60 -26.99
CA SER A 59 -28.15 -40.93 -28.24
C SER A 59 -27.12 -39.83 -28.51
N GLU A 60 -26.60 -39.54 -29.69
CA GLU A 60 -26.71 -40.09 -31.04
C GLU A 60 -25.73 -39.21 -31.84
N ALA A 61 -24.98 -39.81 -32.75
CA ALA A 61 -24.03 -39.11 -33.60
C ALA A 61 -24.76 -38.24 -34.64
N VAL A 62 -24.45 -36.94 -34.74
CA VAL A 62 -24.65 -36.14 -35.96
C VAL A 62 -23.57 -35.06 -36.06
N ALA A 63 -22.58 -35.30 -36.92
CA ALA A 63 -22.01 -34.30 -37.81
C ALA A 63 -22.71 -34.54 -39.19
N PRO A 64 -22.90 -33.54 -40.08
CA PRO A 64 -21.81 -32.72 -40.61
C PRO A 64 -22.18 -31.27 -41.04
N GLU A 65 -21.13 -30.55 -41.46
CA GLU A 65 -21.08 -29.57 -42.56
C GLU A 65 -22.08 -28.40 -42.63
N ASN A 66 -21.54 -27.18 -42.55
CA ASN A 66 -21.96 -26.01 -43.34
C ASN A 66 -20.73 -25.09 -43.44
N GLU A 67 -20.06 -25.09 -44.59
CA GLU A 67 -20.30 -24.18 -45.73
C GLU A 67 -20.01 -22.70 -45.42
N ALA A 68 -18.83 -22.31 -45.89
CA ALA A 68 -18.52 -21.05 -46.55
C ALA A 68 -19.55 -19.91 -46.46
N ALA A 69 -19.17 -18.85 -45.74
CA ALA A 69 -19.56 -17.50 -46.08
C ALA A 69 -18.30 -16.62 -46.06
N ALA A 70 -17.72 -16.45 -47.24
CA ALA A 70 -16.80 -15.36 -47.52
C ALA A 70 -17.60 -14.05 -47.45
N GLY A 71 -17.45 -13.33 -46.34
CA GLY A 71 -17.89 -11.95 -46.22
C GLY A 71 -16.71 -11.05 -46.56
N ASP A 72 -16.81 -10.33 -47.67
CA ASP A 72 -15.93 -9.23 -48.04
C ASP A 72 -15.89 -8.19 -46.91
N GLU A 73 -14.79 -8.16 -46.15
CA GLU A 73 -14.45 -7.03 -45.30
C GLU A 73 -13.99 -5.87 -46.18
N VAL A 74 -14.94 -5.01 -46.54
CA VAL A 74 -14.65 -3.66 -47.02
C VAL A 74 -14.04 -2.89 -45.85
N TYR A 75 -12.72 -2.75 -45.87
CA TYR A 75 -11.99 -1.84 -45.00
C TYR A 75 -12.46 -0.41 -45.29
N PRO A 76 -13.01 0.33 -44.31
CA PRO A 76 -13.18 1.77 -44.48
C PRO A 76 -11.78 2.39 -44.59
N GLU A 77 -11.55 3.00 -45.74
CA GLU A 77 -10.40 3.85 -46.06
C GLU A 77 -10.12 4.80 -44.88
N GLU A 78 -8.96 4.60 -44.23
CA GLU A 78 -8.46 5.47 -43.18
C GLU A 78 -8.27 6.87 -43.78
N VAL A 79 -9.26 7.74 -43.59
CA VAL A 79 -9.11 9.17 -43.81
C VAL A 79 -8.09 9.65 -42.78
N GLU A 80 -6.86 9.83 -43.24
CA GLU A 80 -5.80 10.52 -42.52
C GLU A 80 -6.31 11.91 -42.09
N ALA A 81 -6.86 11.97 -40.88
CA ALA A 81 -7.21 13.23 -40.24
C ALA A 81 -5.91 14.00 -40.01
N GLU A 82 -5.70 15.02 -40.83
CA GLU A 82 -4.61 15.98 -40.68
C GLU A 82 -4.52 16.41 -39.21
N PRO A 83 -3.32 16.37 -38.60
CA PRO A 83 -3.18 16.79 -37.21
C PRO A 83 -3.56 18.27 -37.12
N GLU A 84 -4.69 18.54 -36.47
CA GLU A 84 -5.07 19.91 -36.11
C GLU A 84 -3.89 20.55 -35.38
N VAL A 85 -3.26 21.51 -36.04
CA VAL A 85 -2.17 22.31 -35.51
C VAL A 85 -2.73 23.09 -34.33
N GLU A 86 -2.57 22.53 -33.12
CA GLU A 86 -2.93 23.19 -31.87
C GLU A 86 -2.29 24.58 -31.86
N LYS A 87 -3.14 25.61 -31.95
CA LYS A 87 -2.70 27.00 -31.86
C LYS A 87 -1.81 27.15 -30.62
N PRO A 88 -0.61 27.74 -30.72
CA PRO A 88 0.30 27.84 -29.60
C PRO A 88 -0.41 28.56 -28.46
N ARG A 89 -0.57 27.85 -27.33
CA ARG A 89 -1.14 28.45 -26.12
C ARG A 89 -0.33 29.71 -25.79
N PRO A 90 -0.99 30.84 -25.50
CA PRO A 90 -0.28 32.09 -25.25
C PRO A 90 0.64 31.92 -24.04
N LEU A 91 1.91 32.30 -24.21
CA LEU A 91 2.96 32.21 -23.17
C LEU A 91 2.56 32.88 -21.84
N SER A 92 1.64 33.85 -21.88
CA SER A 92 1.08 34.51 -20.69
C SER A 92 0.29 33.55 -19.79
N ALA A 93 -0.48 32.61 -20.35
CA ALA A 93 -1.24 31.66 -19.56
C ALA A 93 -0.33 30.64 -18.84
N ALA A 94 0.81 30.29 -19.43
CA ALA A 94 1.80 29.43 -18.80
C ALA A 94 2.49 30.14 -17.62
N LEU A 95 2.83 31.44 -17.78
CA LEU A 95 3.44 32.23 -16.71
C LEU A 95 2.48 32.48 -15.53
N GLU A 96 1.20 32.71 -15.78
CA GLU A 96 0.20 32.85 -14.71
C GLU A 96 -0.02 31.53 -13.94
N GLN A 97 -0.01 30.39 -14.63
CA GLN A 97 -0.10 29.08 -13.98
C GLN A 97 1.15 28.75 -13.15
N MET A 98 2.34 29.17 -13.60
CA MET A 98 3.57 29.02 -12.82
C MET A 98 3.59 29.94 -11.58
N ALA A 99 3.13 31.19 -11.72
CA ALA A 99 3.05 32.13 -10.60
C ALA A 99 2.00 31.71 -9.55
N ALA A 100 0.85 31.18 -9.98
CA ALA A 100 -0.18 30.67 -9.06
C ALA A 100 0.28 29.40 -8.31
N ALA A 101 1.13 28.57 -8.92
CA ALA A 101 1.68 27.38 -8.29
C ALA A 101 2.71 27.68 -7.17
N GLU A 102 3.25 28.90 -7.09
CA GLU A 102 4.23 29.29 -6.08
C GLU A 102 3.62 29.70 -4.74
N LEU A 103 2.34 30.07 -4.70
CA LEU A 103 1.64 30.51 -3.47
C LEU A 103 1.02 29.35 -2.66
N VAL A 104 1.47 28.11 -2.88
CA VAL A 104 0.93 26.96 -2.15
C VAL A 104 1.33 27.05 -0.68
N ARG A 105 0.31 27.12 0.19
CA ARG A 105 0.48 27.18 1.65
C ARG A 105 1.22 25.92 2.17
N PRO A 106 2.09 26.04 3.19
CA PRO A 106 2.76 24.90 3.80
C PRO A 106 1.78 23.91 4.40
N SER A 107 2.09 22.61 4.28
CA SER A 107 1.24 21.54 4.80
C SER A 107 1.20 21.55 6.34
N ILE A 108 0.12 21.01 6.92
CA ILE A 108 -0.03 20.88 8.39
C ILE A 108 1.16 20.15 9.01
N ALA A 109 1.67 19.11 8.33
CA ALA A 109 2.84 18.36 8.77
C ALA A 109 4.11 19.21 8.81
N GLN A 110 4.36 20.03 7.78
CA GLN A 110 5.51 20.94 7.75
C GLN A 110 5.44 21.98 8.87
N ARG A 111 4.27 22.58 9.10
CA ARG A 111 4.07 23.55 10.20
C ARG A 111 4.28 22.90 11.58
N GLY A 112 3.78 21.67 11.76
CA GLY A 112 3.97 20.91 12.99
C GLY A 112 5.45 20.62 13.26
N LEU A 113 6.19 20.21 12.23
CA LEU A 113 7.63 19.94 12.35
C LEU A 113 8.44 21.23 12.59
N ALA A 114 8.11 22.32 11.91
CA ALA A 114 8.74 23.62 12.14
C ALA A 114 8.53 24.09 13.60
N LYS A 115 7.34 23.89 14.18
CA LYS A 115 7.10 24.20 15.58
C LYS A 115 7.98 23.38 16.53
N ILE A 116 8.12 22.08 16.27
CA ILE A 116 9.00 21.19 17.07
C ILE A 116 10.46 21.66 16.97
N LEU A 117 10.92 22.06 15.78
CA LEU A 117 12.27 22.62 15.59
C LEU A 117 12.49 23.90 16.40
N VAL A 118 11.52 24.82 16.39
CA VAL A 118 11.59 26.06 17.19
C VAL A 118 11.64 25.74 18.68
N GLU A 119 10.80 24.82 19.17
CA GLU A 119 10.81 24.36 20.57
C GLU A 119 12.14 23.67 20.95
N ALA A 120 12.78 22.99 20.00
CA ALA A 120 14.09 22.37 20.17
C ALA A 120 15.26 23.36 20.08
N GLY A 121 15.00 24.66 19.86
CA GLY A 121 16.02 25.69 19.81
C GLY A 121 16.67 25.87 18.44
N ALA A 122 15.93 25.63 17.35
CA ALA A 122 16.44 25.85 16.01
C ALA A 122 16.92 27.28 15.77
N LYS A 123 18.00 27.42 15.01
CA LYS A 123 18.53 28.72 14.58
C LYS A 123 17.62 29.35 13.53
N ASN A 124 17.79 30.65 13.29
CA ASN A 124 17.11 31.39 12.22
C ASN A 124 15.57 31.38 12.28
N THR A 125 14.99 31.36 13.48
CA THR A 125 13.53 31.46 13.67
C THR A 125 12.93 32.75 13.15
N HIS A 126 13.73 33.82 13.03
CA HIS A 126 13.31 35.11 12.46
C HIS A 126 12.97 35.04 10.96
N LEU A 127 13.43 33.99 10.24
CA LEU A 127 13.07 33.77 8.84
C LEU A 127 11.65 33.21 8.70
N LEU A 128 11.07 32.63 9.76
CA LEU A 128 9.70 32.10 9.73
C LEU A 128 8.69 33.25 9.76
N HIS A 129 7.83 33.30 8.73
CA HIS A 129 6.70 34.23 8.67
C HIS A 129 5.42 33.52 8.21
N GLU A 130 4.27 34.12 8.50
CA GLU A 130 2.95 33.53 8.25
C GLU A 130 2.69 33.20 6.76
N ASN A 131 3.23 34.04 5.87
CA ASN A 131 3.03 33.94 4.43
C ASN A 131 4.09 33.09 3.69
N MET A 132 4.85 32.28 4.42
CA MET A 132 5.90 31.46 3.83
C MET A 132 5.30 30.41 2.89
N THR A 133 5.89 30.26 1.71
CA THR A 133 5.45 29.25 0.73
C THR A 133 5.85 27.84 1.19
N ARG A 134 5.24 26.81 0.59
CA ARG A 134 5.56 25.41 0.88
C ARG A 134 7.05 25.07 0.65
N LYS A 135 7.66 25.65 -0.39
CA LYS A 135 9.06 25.42 -0.77
C LYS A 135 10.01 26.09 0.23
N GLU A 136 9.79 27.37 0.53
CA GLU A 136 10.57 28.12 1.52
C GLU A 136 10.53 27.45 2.90
N MET A 137 9.35 26.99 3.34
CA MET A 137 9.21 26.27 4.62
C MET A 137 10.01 24.95 4.61
N GLN A 138 10.03 24.25 3.47
CA GLN A 138 10.79 23.01 3.34
C GLN A 138 12.30 23.25 3.37
N GLU A 139 12.79 24.31 2.73
CA GLU A 139 14.19 24.71 2.75
C GLU A 139 14.63 25.17 4.15
N TRP A 140 13.78 25.94 4.83
CA TRP A 140 14.01 26.34 6.21
C TRP A 140 14.09 25.13 7.14
N ILE A 141 13.13 24.20 7.04
CA ILE A 141 13.14 22.93 7.78
C ILE A 141 14.45 22.17 7.52
N HIS A 142 14.84 22.02 6.24
CA HIS A 142 16.04 21.28 5.87
C HIS A 142 17.32 21.91 6.45
N THR A 143 17.37 23.24 6.54
CA THR A 143 18.50 23.97 7.14
C THR A 143 18.49 23.81 8.67
N ALA A 144 17.32 23.99 9.30
CA ALA A 144 17.15 23.88 10.74
C ALA A 144 17.41 22.46 11.27
N GLU A 145 17.02 21.42 10.53
CA GLU A 145 17.29 20.02 10.88
C GLU A 145 18.79 19.67 10.89
N LYS A 146 19.62 20.35 10.07
CA LYS A 146 21.08 20.13 10.08
C LYS A 146 21.71 20.66 11.36
N ASP A 147 21.21 21.78 11.85
CA ASP A 147 21.79 22.48 13.00
C ASP A 147 21.21 22.03 14.35
N THR A 148 20.03 21.41 14.34
CA THR A 148 19.24 21.16 15.55
C THR A 148 18.92 19.68 15.68
N PRO A 149 19.60 18.93 16.57
CA PRO A 149 19.29 17.53 16.79
C PRO A 149 17.96 17.39 17.54
N ILE A 150 16.90 17.00 16.83
CA ILE A 150 15.60 16.69 17.44
C ILE A 150 15.59 15.20 17.81
N PRO A 151 15.11 14.81 19.00
CA PRO A 151 14.85 13.40 19.29
C PRO A 151 13.81 12.80 18.33
N ALA A 152 13.89 11.49 18.09
CA ALA A 152 12.89 10.79 17.30
C ALA A 152 11.46 11.01 17.84
N THR A 153 10.49 11.19 16.94
CA THR A 153 9.10 11.38 17.36
C THR A 153 8.55 10.09 17.98
N LYS A 154 7.63 10.22 18.94
CA LYS A 154 6.93 9.06 19.53
C LYS A 154 6.31 8.14 18.47
N GLY A 155 5.84 8.70 17.35
CA GLY A 155 5.32 7.95 16.22
C GLY A 155 6.38 7.09 15.52
N GLN A 156 7.55 7.66 15.23
CA GLN A 156 8.67 6.92 14.63
C GLN A 156 9.17 5.81 15.56
N VAL A 157 9.35 6.12 16.86
CA VAL A 157 9.79 5.15 17.87
C VAL A 157 8.82 3.98 17.97
N ASN A 158 7.51 4.27 18.10
CA ASN A 158 6.48 3.22 18.13
C ASN A 158 6.45 2.37 16.86
N ARG A 159 6.66 3.00 15.69
CA ARG A 159 6.72 2.29 14.40
C ARG A 159 7.94 1.38 14.33
N ALA A 160 9.10 1.85 14.76
CA ALA A 160 10.32 1.06 14.81
C ALA A 160 10.19 -0.14 15.75
N PHE A 161 9.71 0.07 16.98
CA PHE A 161 9.42 -1.01 17.94
C PHE A 161 8.44 -2.03 17.38
N TRP A 162 7.39 -1.58 16.68
CA TRP A 162 6.43 -2.50 16.06
C TRP A 162 7.07 -3.35 14.95
N LEU A 163 7.95 -2.78 14.13
CA LEU A 163 8.66 -3.51 13.07
C LEU A 163 9.60 -4.58 13.63
N VAL A 164 10.33 -4.25 14.70
CA VAL A 164 11.20 -5.21 15.41
C VAL A 164 10.39 -6.29 16.11
N LYS A 165 9.34 -5.91 16.85
CA LYS A 165 8.47 -6.84 17.59
C LYS A 165 7.76 -7.84 16.68
N THR A 166 7.42 -7.44 15.46
CA THR A 166 6.78 -8.32 14.47
C THR A 166 7.77 -9.15 13.65
N HIS A 167 9.07 -9.11 13.98
CA HIS A 167 10.16 -9.79 13.28
C HIS A 167 10.21 -9.50 11.78
N GLN A 168 9.66 -8.36 11.33
CA GLN A 168 9.74 -7.98 9.92
C GLN A 168 11.15 -7.52 9.55
N ILE A 169 11.89 -6.98 10.52
CA ILE A 169 13.20 -6.36 10.34
C ILE A 169 14.03 -6.62 11.59
N SER A 170 15.32 -6.92 11.42
CA SER A 170 16.26 -6.98 12.54
C SER A 170 16.32 -5.64 13.27
N GLY A 171 16.36 -5.67 14.60
CA GLY A 171 16.57 -4.47 15.44
C GLY A 171 17.99 -3.91 15.37
N GLU A 172 18.86 -4.49 14.55
CA GLU A 172 20.23 -4.04 14.38
C GLU A 172 20.30 -2.57 13.93
N GLY A 173 21.11 -1.78 14.65
CA GLY A 173 21.25 -0.35 14.44
C GLY A 173 20.18 0.52 15.08
N LEU A 174 19.10 -0.03 15.64
CA LEU A 174 18.10 0.76 16.38
C LEU A 174 18.67 1.17 17.75
N LYS A 175 18.76 2.48 18.02
CA LYS A 175 19.20 3.02 19.31
C LYS A 175 18.10 3.89 19.91
N ASP A 176 17.97 3.88 21.24
CA ASP A 176 16.94 4.65 21.95
C ASP A 176 17.11 6.18 21.80
N SER A 177 18.35 6.64 21.60
CA SER A 177 18.70 8.06 21.47
C SER A 177 18.88 8.52 20.01
N MET A 178 18.26 7.85 19.04
CA MET A 178 18.31 8.28 17.65
C MET A 178 17.61 9.62 17.45
N THR A 179 18.21 10.46 16.61
CA THR A 179 17.57 11.70 16.15
C THR A 179 16.41 11.41 15.21
N HIS A 180 15.53 12.39 15.01
CA HIS A 180 14.41 12.33 14.07
C HIS A 180 14.84 11.87 12.67
N LYS A 181 15.98 12.39 12.20
CA LYS A 181 16.54 12.08 10.88
C LYS A 181 17.10 10.67 10.81
N GLU A 182 17.95 10.27 11.76
CA GLU A 182 18.52 8.91 11.81
C GLU A 182 17.43 7.83 11.92
N MET A 183 16.40 8.08 12.74
CA MET A 183 15.26 7.18 12.85
C MET A 183 14.44 7.14 11.55
N GLY A 184 14.31 8.27 10.86
CA GLY A 184 13.68 8.35 9.53
C GLY A 184 14.43 7.51 8.49
N GLU A 185 15.73 7.68 8.38
CA GLU A 185 16.60 6.91 7.48
C GLU A 185 16.57 5.41 7.83
N TRP A 186 16.59 5.06 9.11
CA TRP A 186 16.44 3.68 9.57
C TRP A 186 15.07 3.12 9.14
N LEU A 187 13.98 3.87 9.33
CA LEU A 187 12.62 3.48 8.94
C LEU A 187 12.46 3.34 7.42
N ASP A 188 13.10 4.18 6.63
CA ASP A 188 13.07 4.12 5.17
C ASP A 188 13.88 2.92 4.65
N ALA A 189 15.07 2.68 5.19
CA ALA A 189 15.85 1.48 4.90
C ALA A 189 15.09 0.21 5.30
N ALA A 190 14.43 0.25 6.46
CA ALA A 190 13.52 -0.76 6.93
C ALA A 190 12.34 -0.98 5.98
N GLU A 191 11.72 0.09 5.48
CA GLU A 191 10.61 0.01 4.54
C GLU A 191 11.04 -0.55 3.19
N VAL A 192 12.23 -0.19 2.69
CA VAL A 192 12.82 -0.82 1.49
C VAL A 192 13.00 -2.32 1.71
N LYS A 193 13.55 -2.73 2.86
CA LYS A 193 13.68 -4.16 3.23
C LYS A 193 12.32 -4.86 3.33
N ARG A 194 11.29 -4.18 3.84
CA ARG A 194 9.92 -4.70 3.94
C ARG A 194 9.19 -4.77 2.59
N ARG A 195 9.44 -3.80 1.70
CA ARG A 195 8.82 -3.71 0.36
C ARG A 195 9.43 -4.73 -0.60
N LYS A 196 10.69 -5.13 -0.40
CA LYS A 196 11.21 -6.41 -0.89
C LYS A 196 10.38 -7.48 -0.19
N GLY A 197 9.25 -7.87 -0.79
CA GLY A 197 8.26 -8.73 -0.17
C GLY A 197 8.89 -9.99 0.42
N ILE A 198 8.23 -10.61 1.40
CA ILE A 198 8.68 -11.78 2.19
C ILE A 198 9.76 -12.55 1.42
N VAL A 199 11.03 -12.21 1.69
CA VAL A 199 12.14 -12.86 1.03
C VAL A 199 12.19 -14.23 1.66
N LEU A 200 11.70 -15.22 0.92
CA LEU A 200 11.75 -16.62 1.32
C LEU A 200 13.19 -16.94 1.78
N SER A 201 13.33 -17.60 2.92
CA SER A 201 14.66 -18.02 3.40
C SER A 201 15.33 -18.93 2.37
N PRO A 202 16.67 -19.08 2.36
CA PRO A 202 17.34 -19.99 1.43
C PRO A 202 16.75 -21.42 1.47
N GLU A 203 16.40 -21.89 2.66
CA GLU A 203 15.74 -23.19 2.86
C GLU A 203 14.34 -23.20 2.23
N GLU A 204 13.49 -22.21 2.54
CA GLU A 204 12.15 -22.10 1.95
C GLU A 204 12.19 -21.98 0.43
N ARG A 205 13.19 -21.29 -0.12
CA ARG A 205 13.37 -21.13 -1.57
C ARG A 205 13.64 -22.45 -2.27
N SER A 206 14.35 -23.38 -1.62
CA SER A 206 14.69 -24.70 -2.16
C SER A 206 13.53 -25.70 -2.12
N GLN A 207 12.48 -25.43 -1.33
CA GLN A 207 11.29 -26.28 -1.26
C GLN A 207 10.54 -26.29 -2.59
N PRO A 208 9.78 -27.36 -2.90
CA PRO A 208 8.96 -27.41 -4.11
C PRO A 208 7.87 -26.32 -4.09
N ALA A 209 7.56 -25.76 -5.27
CA ALA A 209 6.56 -24.73 -5.44
C ALA A 209 5.20 -25.17 -4.86
N THR A 210 4.49 -24.23 -4.24
CA THR A 210 3.15 -24.51 -3.70
C THR A 210 2.14 -24.67 -4.83
N SER A 211 1.09 -25.48 -4.61
CA SER A 211 -0.02 -25.64 -5.57
C SER A 211 -0.65 -24.31 -5.98
N ALA A 212 -0.75 -23.35 -5.06
CA ALA A 212 -1.24 -22.00 -5.33
C ALA A 212 -0.30 -21.20 -6.25
N GLN A 213 1.02 -21.35 -6.10
CA GLN A 213 1.99 -20.72 -7.00
C GLN A 213 1.90 -21.34 -8.41
N ILE A 214 1.85 -22.67 -8.50
CA ILE A 214 1.71 -23.39 -9.77
C ILE A 214 0.43 -22.99 -10.49
N ALA A 215 -0.71 -22.99 -9.81
CA ALA A 215 -1.99 -22.57 -10.38
C ALA A 215 -1.92 -21.12 -10.89
N ARG A 216 -1.18 -20.24 -10.19
CA ARG A 216 -1.00 -18.84 -10.62
C ARG A 216 -0.13 -18.72 -11.86
N ILE A 217 0.97 -19.45 -11.91
CA ILE A 217 1.84 -19.51 -13.09
C ILE A 217 1.02 -19.98 -14.30
N GLN A 218 0.32 -21.10 -14.18
CA GLN A 218 -0.52 -21.65 -15.26
C GLN A 218 -1.62 -20.68 -15.70
N SER A 219 -2.24 -19.94 -14.76
CA SER A 219 -3.26 -18.94 -15.10
C SER A 219 -2.70 -17.72 -15.84
N TRP A 220 -1.45 -17.35 -15.62
CA TRP A 220 -0.86 -16.13 -16.18
C TRP A 220 -0.04 -16.40 -17.45
N GLN A 221 0.48 -17.62 -17.61
CA GLN A 221 1.34 -18.01 -18.74
C GLN A 221 0.70 -17.77 -20.13
N PRO A 222 -0.60 -18.04 -20.37
CA PRO A 222 -1.23 -17.74 -21.66
C PRO A 222 -1.26 -16.24 -22.01
N HIS A 223 -1.18 -15.36 -21.00
CA HIS A 223 -1.20 -13.92 -21.19
C HIS A 223 0.19 -13.31 -21.41
N LEU A 224 1.23 -14.15 -21.35
CA LEU A 224 2.64 -13.78 -21.41
C LEU A 224 3.41 -14.69 -22.40
N PRO A 225 3.04 -14.71 -23.70
CA PRO A 225 3.59 -15.66 -24.67
C PRO A 225 5.09 -15.52 -24.91
N SER A 226 5.63 -14.29 -24.81
CA SER A 226 7.06 -14.01 -24.97
C SER A 226 7.86 -14.13 -23.67
N PHE A 227 7.22 -14.50 -22.56
CA PHE A 227 7.87 -14.61 -21.26
C PHE A 227 8.44 -16.02 -21.06
N ARG A 228 9.52 -16.13 -20.27
CA ARG A 228 10.14 -17.43 -19.99
C ARG A 228 9.11 -18.42 -19.44
N GLN A 229 9.03 -19.60 -20.01
CA GLN A 229 8.20 -20.66 -19.47
C GLN A 229 8.92 -21.28 -18.26
N LEU A 230 8.16 -21.58 -17.20
CA LEU A 230 8.68 -22.24 -16.01
C LEU A 230 8.11 -23.65 -15.96
N ASP A 231 8.98 -24.66 -15.86
CA ASP A 231 8.55 -26.05 -15.67
C ASP A 231 7.99 -26.23 -14.25
N THR A 232 6.67 -26.26 -14.14
CA THR A 232 5.96 -26.35 -12.87
C THR A 232 6.15 -27.68 -12.14
N SER A 233 6.67 -28.72 -12.81
CA SER A 233 6.87 -30.06 -12.21
C SER A 233 8.07 -30.11 -11.26
N VAL A 234 9.11 -29.33 -11.56
CA VAL A 234 10.37 -29.26 -10.81
C VAL A 234 10.62 -27.91 -10.17
N ALA A 235 9.78 -26.91 -10.45
CA ALA A 235 9.94 -25.55 -9.95
C ALA A 235 10.02 -25.49 -8.42
N THR A 236 11.00 -24.76 -7.93
CA THR A 236 11.15 -24.44 -6.51
C THR A 236 10.26 -23.25 -6.12
N LYS A 237 9.97 -23.06 -4.83
CA LYS A 237 9.21 -21.90 -4.33
C LYS A 237 9.91 -20.59 -4.69
N GLY A 238 11.25 -20.57 -4.64
CA GLY A 238 12.04 -19.40 -5.01
C GLY A 238 11.86 -19.02 -6.47
N GLU A 239 12.05 -19.96 -7.38
CA GLU A 239 11.90 -19.72 -8.83
C GLU A 239 10.46 -19.36 -9.20
N ALA A 240 9.48 -20.08 -8.65
CA ALA A 240 8.07 -19.79 -8.86
C ALA A 240 7.70 -18.37 -8.37
N GLN A 241 8.22 -17.96 -7.20
CA GLN A 241 7.95 -16.63 -6.67
C GLN A 241 8.62 -15.53 -7.51
N ASP A 242 9.85 -15.74 -7.96
CA ASP A 242 10.58 -14.80 -8.80
C ASP A 242 9.88 -14.64 -10.16
N TRP A 243 9.46 -15.75 -10.76
CA TRP A 243 8.65 -15.76 -11.98
C TRP A 243 7.34 -14.99 -11.80
N ILE A 244 6.59 -15.26 -10.71
CA ILE A 244 5.32 -14.57 -10.41
C ILE A 244 5.56 -13.06 -10.24
N ASN A 245 6.62 -12.65 -9.56
CA ASN A 245 6.94 -11.23 -9.34
C ASN A 245 7.24 -10.51 -10.67
N GLU A 246 8.02 -11.15 -11.54
CA GLU A 246 8.40 -10.62 -12.84
C GLU A 246 7.19 -10.57 -13.79
N ALA A 247 6.43 -11.67 -13.90
CA ALA A 247 5.18 -11.74 -14.64
C ALA A 247 4.17 -10.66 -14.19
N LYS A 248 4.08 -10.42 -12.87
CA LYS A 248 3.21 -9.38 -12.30
C LYS A 248 3.62 -7.98 -12.72
N ASN A 249 4.92 -7.70 -12.85
CA ASN A 249 5.40 -6.41 -13.34
C ASN A 249 5.07 -6.25 -14.82
N ILE A 250 5.34 -7.26 -15.65
CA ILE A 250 5.02 -7.23 -17.08
C ILE A 250 3.51 -7.02 -17.31
N LEU A 251 2.66 -7.77 -16.59
CA LEU A 251 1.20 -7.59 -16.68
C LEU A 251 0.75 -6.19 -16.23
N ARG A 252 1.43 -5.59 -15.24
CA ARG A 252 1.13 -4.24 -14.79
C ARG A 252 1.51 -3.22 -15.84
N ASP A 253 2.68 -3.36 -16.44
CA ASP A 253 3.20 -2.46 -17.46
C ASP A 253 2.35 -2.55 -18.74
N ALA A 254 1.83 -3.75 -19.06
CA ALA A 254 0.85 -3.95 -20.12
C ALA A 254 -0.58 -3.48 -19.78
N GLY A 255 -0.80 -2.86 -18.61
CA GLY A 255 -2.12 -2.40 -18.16
C GLY A 255 -3.12 -3.51 -17.78
N LYS A 256 -2.69 -4.78 -17.78
CA LYS A 256 -3.53 -5.97 -17.51
C LYS A 256 -3.66 -6.25 -16.01
N SER A 257 -3.94 -5.21 -15.22
CA SER A 257 -4.08 -5.32 -13.76
C SER A 257 -5.23 -6.22 -13.30
N ASP A 258 -6.25 -6.40 -14.15
CA ASP A 258 -7.39 -7.28 -13.88
C ASP A 258 -6.96 -8.76 -13.80
N ILE A 259 -5.97 -9.17 -14.61
CA ILE A 259 -5.41 -10.53 -14.60
C ILE A 259 -4.60 -10.77 -13.32
N ILE A 260 -3.88 -9.74 -12.84
CA ILE A 260 -3.15 -9.81 -11.58
C ILE A 260 -4.12 -9.97 -10.40
N ALA A 261 -5.28 -9.31 -10.48
CA ALA A 261 -6.31 -9.34 -9.45
C ALA A 261 -7.24 -10.56 -9.53
N SER A 262 -7.10 -11.40 -10.57
CA SER A 262 -7.91 -12.59 -10.76
C SER A 262 -7.72 -13.57 -9.59
N ILE A 263 -8.81 -14.24 -9.24
CA ILE A 263 -8.81 -15.22 -8.15
C ILE A 263 -8.36 -16.54 -8.72
N LEU A 264 -7.51 -17.26 -8.00
CA LEU A 264 -7.12 -18.60 -8.42
C LEU A 264 -8.29 -19.57 -8.27
N PRO A 265 -8.37 -20.58 -9.14
CA PRO A 265 -9.24 -21.73 -8.92
C PRO A 265 -9.01 -22.29 -7.51
N GLY A 266 -10.09 -22.45 -6.73
CA GLY A 266 -10.03 -22.94 -5.35
C GLY A 266 -9.83 -21.87 -4.26
N GLU A 267 -9.41 -20.65 -4.59
CA GLU A 267 -9.35 -19.53 -3.63
C GLU A 267 -10.69 -18.80 -3.49
N GLU A 268 -11.71 -19.17 -4.27
CA GLU A 268 -12.99 -18.46 -4.37
C GLU A 268 -13.73 -18.35 -3.04
N ASN A 269 -13.77 -19.45 -2.28
CA ASN A 269 -14.48 -19.57 -1.01
C ASN A 269 -13.62 -19.21 0.20
N THR A 270 -12.36 -18.81 -0.01
CA THR A 270 -11.49 -18.38 1.09
C THR A 270 -11.97 -17.03 1.66
N PRO A 271 -11.77 -16.77 2.97
CA PRO A 271 -12.09 -15.47 3.53
C PRO A 271 -11.27 -14.37 2.84
N ALA A 272 -11.89 -13.23 2.58
CA ALA A 272 -11.23 -12.12 1.92
C ALA A 272 -10.03 -11.60 2.74
N SER A 273 -8.95 -11.23 2.04
CA SER A 273 -7.78 -10.67 2.71
C SER A 273 -8.10 -9.29 3.33
N ILE A 274 -7.40 -8.94 4.41
CA ILE A 274 -7.52 -7.63 5.08
C ILE A 274 -7.31 -6.48 4.08
N GLY A 275 -6.39 -6.66 3.11
CA GLY A 275 -6.12 -5.68 2.07
C GLY A 275 -7.33 -5.42 1.17
N GLN A 276 -7.99 -6.49 0.69
CA GLN A 276 -9.20 -6.36 -0.13
C GLN A 276 -10.35 -5.73 0.67
N ILE A 277 -10.54 -6.11 1.93
CA ILE A 277 -11.53 -5.49 2.82
C ILE A 277 -11.29 -3.99 2.95
N ARG A 278 -10.04 -3.55 3.16
CA ARG A 278 -9.70 -2.12 3.24
C ARG A 278 -9.93 -1.40 1.92
N LEU A 279 -9.57 -2.03 0.80
CA LEU A 279 -9.78 -1.44 -0.53
C LEU A 279 -11.27 -1.25 -0.82
N ALA A 280 -12.09 -2.26 -0.57
CA ALA A 280 -13.54 -2.17 -0.74
C ALA A 280 -14.16 -1.06 0.12
N ARG A 281 -13.75 -0.93 1.40
CA ARG A 281 -14.19 0.17 2.27
C ARG A 281 -13.77 1.55 1.75
N ARG A 282 -12.54 1.68 1.24
CA ARG A 282 -12.04 2.92 0.63
C ARG A 282 -12.84 3.31 -0.63
N LEU A 283 -13.38 2.31 -1.33
CA LEU A 283 -14.27 2.52 -2.48
C LEU A 283 -15.73 2.79 -2.08
N GLY A 284 -16.05 2.82 -0.78
CA GLY A 284 -17.41 3.09 -0.28
C GLY A 284 -18.29 1.84 -0.10
N ALA A 285 -17.75 0.63 -0.26
CA ALA A 285 -18.52 -0.59 -0.04
C ALA A 285 -18.74 -0.87 1.45
N THR A 286 -19.92 -1.38 1.80
CA THR A 286 -20.17 -2.02 3.09
C THR A 286 -19.62 -3.46 3.03
N VAL A 287 -18.69 -3.78 3.94
CA VAL A 287 -17.94 -5.05 3.90
C VAL A 287 -18.16 -5.86 5.16
N ASN A 288 -18.67 -7.08 5.00
CA ASN A 288 -18.76 -8.07 6.08
C ASN A 288 -17.45 -8.87 6.19
N LYS A 289 -17.02 -9.21 7.41
CA LYS A 289 -15.81 -10.01 7.67
C LYS A 289 -15.92 -11.45 7.14
N SER A 290 -17.13 -11.98 7.00
CA SER A 290 -17.39 -13.31 6.45
C SER A 290 -17.45 -13.37 4.92
N MET A 291 -17.26 -12.24 4.23
CA MET A 291 -17.29 -12.23 2.77
C MET A 291 -16.13 -13.06 2.20
N THR A 292 -16.48 -13.92 1.25
CA THR A 292 -15.51 -14.69 0.47
C THR A 292 -14.73 -13.78 -0.46
N ARG A 293 -13.53 -14.22 -0.82
CA ARG A 293 -12.63 -13.50 -1.73
C ARG A 293 -13.30 -13.22 -3.08
N LEU A 294 -14.08 -14.17 -3.61
CA LEU A 294 -14.85 -14.02 -4.85
C LEU A 294 -15.87 -12.90 -4.78
N ASN A 295 -16.73 -12.92 -3.76
CA ASN A 295 -17.78 -11.92 -3.60
C ASN A 295 -17.19 -10.52 -3.47
N LEU A 296 -16.11 -10.39 -2.71
CA LEU A 296 -15.49 -9.10 -2.45
C LEU A 296 -14.74 -8.55 -3.67
N ASN A 297 -14.08 -9.40 -4.46
CA ASN A 297 -13.47 -8.97 -5.73
C ASN A 297 -14.51 -8.55 -6.77
N ARG A 298 -15.66 -9.23 -6.85
CA ARG A 298 -16.78 -8.81 -7.72
C ARG A 298 -17.29 -7.41 -7.35
N ILE A 299 -17.44 -7.13 -6.06
CA ILE A 299 -17.84 -5.80 -5.55
C ILE A 299 -16.79 -4.75 -5.92
N ILE A 300 -15.50 -5.03 -5.68
CA ILE A 300 -14.42 -4.09 -6.01
C ILE A 300 -14.39 -3.81 -7.51
N ALA A 301 -14.45 -4.84 -8.35
CA ALA A 301 -14.43 -4.70 -9.80
C ALA A 301 -15.61 -3.85 -10.30
N LYS A 302 -16.81 -4.06 -9.75
CA LYS A 302 -18.01 -3.26 -10.08
C LYS A 302 -17.81 -1.78 -9.72
N LEU A 303 -17.25 -1.48 -8.54
CA LEU A 303 -17.01 -0.11 -8.08
C LEU A 303 -15.90 0.60 -8.86
N LEU A 304 -14.86 -0.13 -9.27
CA LEU A 304 -13.81 0.43 -10.12
C LEU A 304 -14.34 0.76 -11.52
N LYS A 305 -15.15 -0.13 -12.10
CA LYS A 305 -15.84 0.12 -13.38
C LYS A 305 -16.75 1.35 -13.30
N SER A 306 -17.58 1.45 -12.26
CA SER A 306 -18.51 2.60 -12.10
C SER A 306 -17.78 3.93 -11.88
N LYS A 307 -16.63 3.93 -11.21
CA LYS A 307 -15.81 5.14 -11.08
C LYS A 307 -15.18 5.55 -12.41
N LYS A 308 -14.65 4.60 -13.17
CA LYS A 308 -14.06 4.88 -14.49
C LYS A 308 -15.10 5.51 -15.44
N THR A 309 -16.35 5.05 -15.40
CA THR A 309 -17.44 5.64 -16.21
C THR A 309 -17.86 7.04 -15.75
N GLN A 310 -17.81 7.32 -14.43
CA GLN A 310 -18.13 8.66 -13.93
C GLN A 310 -17.08 9.71 -14.31
N THR A 311 -15.80 9.34 -14.33
CA THR A 311 -14.72 10.26 -14.73
C THR A 311 -14.74 10.58 -16.22
N PHE A 312 -15.43 9.77 -17.05
CA PHE A 312 -15.44 9.90 -18.51
C PHE A 312 -16.77 10.42 -19.07
N GLN A 313 -17.71 10.90 -18.25
CA GLN A 313 -18.75 11.75 -18.80
C GLN A 313 -18.11 13.11 -19.05
N PRO A 314 -17.78 13.49 -20.31
CA PRO A 314 -17.41 14.86 -20.58
C PRO A 314 -18.55 15.70 -20.04
N SER A 315 -18.24 16.68 -19.20
CA SER A 315 -19.17 17.73 -18.85
C SER A 315 -19.67 18.31 -20.17
N ALA A 316 -20.84 17.86 -20.59
CA ALA A 316 -21.57 18.42 -21.72
C ALA A 316 -22.06 19.79 -21.25
N GLU A 317 -21.13 20.74 -21.17
CA GLU A 317 -21.40 22.16 -21.18
C GLU A 317 -21.88 22.47 -22.61
N SER A 318 -23.09 22.93 -22.90
CA SER A 318 -23.90 24.02 -22.31
C SER A 318 -23.18 25.35 -22.32
#